data_AF-A0A3D9ZIN0-F1
#
_entry.id   AF-A0A3D9ZIN0-F1
#
_cell.length_a   1.000
_cell.length_b   1.000
_cell.length_c   1.000
_cell.angle_alpha   90.00
_cell.angle_beta   90.00
_cell.angle_gamma   90.00
#
_symmetry.space_group_name_H-M   'P 1'
#
loop_
_entity.id
_entity.type
_entity.pdbx_description
1 polymer ?
#
loop_
_entity_poly.entity_id
_entity_poly.type
_entity_poly.pdbx_seq_one_letter_code
_entity_poly.pdbx_strand_id
1 'polypeptide(L)'
;MSQTQAQAAVMQQTAARFEQVDESLQSMLTSLMAELAVLQTAWRGAGGRSFEQVKQQWSHDQAAMQRALRETAGAIRTAGRQYEASDSDAATRIATIQLPL
;
A
#
# COMPACT_ATOMS: atom_id res chain seq x y z
N MET A 1 14.21 -11.76 -20.31
CA MET A 1 12.85 -12.17 -20.69
C MET A 1 12.16 -12.98 -19.57
N SER A 2 12.49 -14.24 -19.26
CA SER A 2 11.71 -15.01 -18.24
C SER A 2 11.88 -14.52 -16.79
N GLN A 3 13.10 -14.17 -16.38
CA GLN A 3 13.38 -13.76 -14.99
C GLN A 3 12.91 -12.32 -14.68
N THR A 4 13.04 -11.41 -15.64
CA THR A 4 12.64 -10.00 -15.53
C THR A 4 11.12 -9.83 -15.50
N GLN A 5 10.38 -10.55 -16.35
CA GLN A 5 8.91 -10.58 -16.28
C GLN A 5 8.41 -11.18 -14.96
N ALA A 6 9.05 -12.25 -14.47
CA ALA A 6 8.70 -12.83 -13.17
C ALA A 6 8.92 -11.83 -12.02
N GLN A 7 10.01 -11.06 -12.06
CA GLN A 7 10.28 -10.01 -11.07
C GLN A 7 9.25 -8.88 -11.14
N ALA A 8 8.88 -8.39 -12.34
CA ALA A 8 7.85 -7.39 -12.51
C ALA A 8 6.49 -7.86 -11.94
N ALA A 9 6.09 -9.10 -12.22
CA ALA A 9 4.86 -9.71 -11.69
C ALA A 9 4.87 -9.81 -10.15
N VAL A 10 6.01 -10.20 -9.56
CA VAL A 10 6.17 -10.24 -8.09
C VAL A 10 6.04 -8.83 -7.49
N MET A 11 6.60 -7.81 -8.14
CA MET A 11 6.47 -6.42 -7.69
C MET A 11 5.02 -5.95 -7.77
N GLN A 12 4.31 -6.27 -8.84
CA GLN A 12 2.89 -5.94 -9.00
C GLN A 12 2.03 -6.60 -7.91
N GLN A 13 2.27 -7.88 -7.63
CA GLN A 13 1.61 -8.62 -6.55
C GLN A 13 1.94 -8.00 -5.18
N THR A 14 3.19 -7.58 -4.97
CA THR A 14 3.60 -6.95 -3.73
C THR A 14 2.86 -5.62 -3.55
N ALA A 15 2.81 -4.75 -4.57
CA ALA A 15 2.07 -3.50 -4.50
C ALA A 15 0.57 -3.72 -4.19
N ALA A 16 -0.07 -4.70 -4.83
CA ALA A 16 -1.46 -5.07 -4.55
C ALA A 16 -1.64 -5.54 -3.10
N ARG A 17 -0.65 -6.26 -2.53
CA ARG A 17 -0.69 -6.67 -1.13
C ARG A 17 -0.63 -5.48 -0.17
N PHE A 18 0.16 -4.46 -0.47
CA PHE A 18 0.20 -3.22 0.32
C PHE A 18 -1.15 -2.49 0.29
N GLU A 19 -1.81 -2.44 -0.87
CA GLU A 19 -3.16 -1.85 -1.01
C GLU A 19 -4.21 -2.65 -0.21
N GLN A 20 -4.19 -3.98 -0.26
CA GLN A 20 -5.08 -4.81 0.55
C GLN A 20 -4.89 -4.60 2.06
N VAL A 21 -3.65 -4.42 2.51
CA VAL A 21 -3.36 -4.14 3.92
C VAL A 21 -3.89 -2.76 4.32
N ASP A 22 -3.78 -1.77 3.43
CA ASP A 22 -4.34 -0.42 3.63
C ASP A 22 -5.86 -0.46 3.85
N GLU A 23 -6.58 -1.17 2.97
CA GLU A 23 -8.04 -1.36 3.06
C GLU A 23 -8.44 -2.11 4.34
N SER A 24 -7.70 -3.16 4.71
CA SER A 24 -7.94 -3.92 5.94
C SER A 24 -7.77 -3.04 7.18
N LEU A 25 -6.72 -2.22 7.24
CA LEU A 25 -6.49 -1.28 8.34
C LEU A 25 -7.61 -0.23 8.43
N GLN A 26 -8.09 0.27 7.29
CA GLN A 26 -9.21 1.20 7.24
C GLN A 26 -10.52 0.58 7.75
N SER A 27 -10.79 -0.67 7.38
CA SER A 27 -11.95 -1.43 7.86
C SER A 27 -11.89 -1.64 9.37
N MET A 28 -10.74 -2.10 9.89
CA MET A 28 -10.55 -2.30 11.33
C MET A 28 -10.76 -1.01 12.13
N LEU A 29 -10.30 0.14 11.64
CA LEU A 29 -10.58 1.40 12.31
C LEU A 29 -12.07 1.74 12.29
N THR A 30 -12.73 1.58 11.15
CA THR A 30 -14.15 1.91 11.03
C THR A 30 -14.97 1.09 12.03
N SER A 31 -14.66 -0.20 12.17
CA SER A 31 -15.26 -1.07 13.18
C SER A 31 -14.93 -0.63 14.60
N LEU A 32 -13.65 -0.35 14.90
CA LEU A 32 -13.22 0.11 16.22
C LEU A 32 -13.94 1.41 16.63
N MET A 33 -14.09 2.38 15.71
CA MET A 33 -14.85 3.62 15.96
C MET A 33 -16.33 3.38 16.21
N ALA A 34 -16.94 2.44 15.49
CA ALA A 34 -18.34 2.09 15.70
C ALA A 34 -18.55 1.47 17.09
N GLU A 35 -17.68 0.55 17.51
CA GLU A 35 -17.70 -0.02 18.86
C GLU A 35 -17.46 1.04 19.93
N LEU A 36 -16.49 1.93 19.69
CA LEU A 36 -16.18 3.05 20.58
C LEU A 36 -17.39 3.98 20.76
N ALA A 37 -18.12 4.33 19.69
CA ALA A 37 -19.28 5.23 19.76
C ALA A 37 -20.38 4.70 20.69
N VAL A 38 -20.59 3.38 20.73
CA VAL A 38 -21.52 2.72 21.66
C VAL A 38 -21.06 2.87 23.12
N LEU A 39 -19.76 2.71 23.37
CA LEU A 39 -19.18 2.87 24.70
C LEU A 39 -19.19 4.32 25.18
N GLN A 40 -19.03 5.29 24.27
CA GLN A 40 -19.11 6.72 24.58
C GLN A 40 -20.45 7.12 25.18
N THR A 41 -21.56 6.54 24.68
CA THR A 41 -22.89 6.78 25.27
C THR A 41 -23.02 6.28 26.71
N ALA A 42 -22.23 5.26 27.10
CA ALA A 42 -22.22 4.71 28.45
C ALA A 42 -21.31 5.49 29.44
N TRP A 43 -20.33 6.26 28.95
CA TRP A 43 -19.26 6.88 29.76
C TRP A 43 -19.30 8.42 29.83
N ARG A 44 -20.51 9.01 29.86
CA ARG A 44 -20.73 10.45 30.11
C ARG A 44 -20.24 10.86 31.51
N GLY A 45 -18.95 11.14 31.70
CA GLY A 45 -18.48 11.71 32.98
C GLY A 45 -16.96 11.83 33.11
N ALA A 46 -16.24 10.71 33.07
CA ALA A 46 -14.79 10.69 33.32
C ALA A 46 -13.96 10.00 32.21
N GLY A 47 -14.52 8.99 31.52
CA GLY A 47 -13.82 8.25 30.46
C GLY A 47 -13.79 8.95 29.09
N GLY A 48 -14.68 9.93 28.84
CA GLY A 48 -14.83 10.56 27.53
C GLY A 48 -13.62 11.36 27.03
N ARG A 49 -12.80 11.96 27.92
CA ARG A 49 -11.63 12.75 27.50
C ARG A 49 -10.46 11.88 27.06
N SER A 50 -10.11 10.84 27.81
CA SER A 50 -9.08 9.87 27.43
C SER A 50 -9.44 9.14 26.14
N PHE A 51 -10.74 8.88 25.95
CA PHE A 51 -11.27 8.27 24.75
C PHE A 51 -11.11 9.15 23.50
N GLU A 52 -11.46 10.44 23.59
CA GLU A 52 -11.30 11.37 22.47
C GLU A 52 -9.82 11.53 22.08
N GLN A 53 -8.91 11.51 23.06
CA GLN A 53 -7.46 11.48 22.79
C GLN A 53 -7.02 10.22 22.04
N VAL A 54 -7.46 9.03 22.48
CA VAL A 54 -7.13 7.78 21.80
C VAL A 54 -7.67 7.78 20.36
N LYS A 55 -8.88 8.28 20.14
CA LYS A 55 -9.46 8.42 18.80
C LYS A 55 -8.60 9.32 17.90
N GLN A 56 -8.20 10.49 18.40
CA GLN A 56 -7.38 11.43 17.64
C GLN A 56 -6.00 10.86 17.33
N GLN A 57 -5.34 10.26 18.33
CA GLN A 57 -4.03 9.64 18.16
C GLN A 57 -4.08 8.52 17.12
N TRP A 58 -5.08 7.64 17.23
CA TRP A 58 -5.24 6.56 16.27
C TRP A 58 -5.52 7.06 14.85
N SER A 59 -6.38 8.08 14.67
CA SER A 59 -6.65 8.68 13.36
C SER A 59 -5.38 9.26 12.73
N HIS A 60 -4.53 9.89 13.55
CA HIS A 60 -3.23 10.39 13.10
C HIS A 60 -2.30 9.24 12.66
N ASP A 61 -2.19 8.19 13.47
CA ASP A 61 -1.32 7.05 13.19
C ASP A 61 -1.79 6.27 11.95
N GLN A 62 -3.11 6.13 11.77
CA GLN A 62 -3.70 5.58 10.57
C GLN A 62 -3.31 6.40 9.34
N ALA A 63 -3.47 7.73 9.38
CA ALA A 63 -3.12 8.58 8.25
C ALA A 63 -1.62 8.47 7.90
N ALA A 64 -0.76 8.33 8.90
CA ALA A 64 0.67 8.07 8.69
C ALA A 64 0.93 6.71 8.03
N MET A 65 0.32 5.63 8.53
CA MET A 65 0.43 4.30 7.94
C MET A 65 -0.08 4.27 6.50
N GLN A 66 -1.24 4.86 6.23
CA GLN A 66 -1.84 4.94 4.89
C GLN A 66 -0.93 5.66 3.88
N ARG A 67 -0.29 6.76 4.30
CA ARG A 67 0.71 7.44 3.46
C ARG A 67 1.89 6.53 3.14
N ALA A 68 2.47 5.89 4.15
CA ALA A 68 3.62 5.00 3.98
C ALA A 68 3.30 3.79 3.09
N LEU A 69 2.12 3.17 3.25
CA LEU A 69 1.67 2.05 2.43
C LEU A 69 1.51 2.45 0.96
N ARG A 70 0.88 3.60 0.69
CA ARG A 70 0.71 4.12 -0.67
C ARG A 70 2.03 4.53 -1.32
N GLU A 71 2.91 5.19 -0.59
CA GLU A 71 4.25 5.54 -1.07
C GLU A 71 5.05 4.29 -1.42
N THR A 72 4.99 3.26 -0.56
CA THR A 72 5.68 1.98 -0.81
C THR A 72 5.11 1.27 -2.03
N ALA A 73 3.78 1.16 -2.15
CA ALA A 73 3.14 0.58 -3.34
C ALA A 73 3.47 1.37 -4.62
N GLY A 74 3.54 2.70 -4.54
CA GLY A 74 3.95 3.58 -5.65
C GLY A 74 5.40 3.35 -6.08
N ALA A 75 6.32 3.25 -5.12
CA ALA A 75 7.72 2.96 -5.37
C ALA A 75 7.90 1.57 -6.03
N ILE A 76 7.21 0.56 -5.51
CA ILE A 76 7.23 -0.81 -6.06
C ILE A 76 6.69 -0.82 -7.51
N ARG A 77 5.56 -0.15 -7.78
CA ARG A 77 5.03 -0.04 -9.15
C ARG A 77 5.96 0.69 -10.10
N THR A 78 6.68 1.69 -9.60
CA THR A 78 7.63 2.47 -10.41
C THR A 78 8.82 1.60 -10.79
N ALA A 79 9.38 0.88 -9.82
CA ALA A 79 10.50 -0.02 -10.08
C ALA A 79 10.09 -1.22 -10.97
N GLY A 80 8.88 -1.77 -10.81
CA GLY A 80 8.35 -2.80 -11.72
C GLY A 80 8.27 -2.35 -13.19
N ARG A 81 7.76 -1.13 -13.43
CA ARG A 81 7.71 -0.52 -14.77
C ARG A 81 9.10 -0.25 -15.35
N GLN A 82 10.07 0.11 -14.51
CA GLN A 82 11.46 0.29 -14.97
C GLN A 82 12.09 -1.02 -15.44
N TYR A 83 11.77 -2.15 -14.78
CA TYR A 83 12.22 -3.47 -15.23
C TYR A 83 11.60 -3.87 -16.57
N GLU A 84 10.30 -3.64 -16.77
CA GLU A 84 9.63 -3.90 -18.06
C GLU A 84 10.23 -3.06 -19.19
N ALA A 85 10.43 -1.76 -18.96
CA ALA A 85 11.02 -0.86 -19.94
C ALA A 85 12.44 -1.30 -20.33
N SER A 86 13.27 -1.62 -19.32
CA SER A 86 14.65 -2.07 -19.53
C SER A 86 14.73 -3.40 -20.31
N ASP A 87 13.81 -4.34 -20.06
CA ASP A 87 13.74 -5.61 -20.81
C ASP A 87 13.33 -5.35 -22.27
N SER A 88 12.37 -4.44 -22.51
CA SER A 88 11.92 -4.07 -23.87
C SER A 88 13.02 -3.40 -24.69
N ASP A 89 13.81 -2.51 -24.08
CA ASP A 89 14.94 -1.84 -24.71
C ASP A 89 16.05 -2.84 -25.04
N ALA A 90 16.36 -3.75 -24.11
CA ALA A 90 17.34 -4.79 -24.31
C ALA A 90 16.93 -5.76 -25.44
N ALA A 91 15.66 -6.19 -25.47
CA ALA A 91 15.11 -7.03 -26.52
C ALA A 91 15.19 -6.36 -27.89
N THR A 92 14.86 -5.07 -27.98
CA THR A 92 14.95 -4.27 -29.21
C THR A 92 16.39 -4.18 -29.72
N ARG A 93 17.35 -3.93 -28.81
CA ARG A 93 18.78 -3.89 -29.16
C ARG A 93 19.29 -5.24 -29.65
N ILE A 94 18.93 -6.34 -28.99
CA ILE A 94 19.32 -7.68 -29.42
C ILE A 94 18.72 -7.99 -30.79
N ALA A 95 17.43 -7.71 -31.02
CA ALA A 95 16.79 -7.91 -32.32
C ALA A 95 17.49 -7.14 -33.45
N THR A 96 18.00 -5.94 -33.14
CA THR A 96 18.76 -5.11 -34.10
C THR A 96 20.15 -5.71 -34.39
N ILE A 97 20.81 -6.32 -33.40
CA ILE A 97 22.12 -6.97 -33.56
C ILE A 97 22.03 -8.33 -34.28
N GLN A 98 20.92 -9.04 -34.10
CA GLN A 98 20.70 -10.39 -34.65
C GLN A 98 20.26 -10.40 -36.12
N LEU A 99 20.12 -9.23 -36.75
CA LEU A 99 19.85 -9.02 -38.19
C LEU A 99 21.07 -8.46 -38.96
N PRO A 100 22.23 -9.15 -39.04
CA PRO A 100 23.19 -8.87 -40.10
C PRO A 100 22.80 -9.63 -41.38
N LEU A 101 22.97 -8.97 -42.53
CA LEU A 101 22.79 -9.49 -43.89
C LEU A 101 23.54 -10.81 -44.14
#